data_AF-A5KDL7-F1
#
_entry.id   AF-A5KDL7-F1
#
_cell.length_a   1.000
_cell.length_b   1.000
_cell.length_c   1.000
_cell.angle_alpha   90.00
_cell.angle_beta   90.00
_cell.angle_gamma   90.00
#
_symmetry.space_group_name_H-M   'P 1'
#
loop_
_entity.id
_entity.type
_entity.pdbx_description
1 polymer ?
#
loop_
_entity_poly.entity_id
_entity_poly.type
_entity_poly.pdbx_seq_one_letter_code
_entity_poly.pdbx_strand_id
1 'polypeptide(L)'
;MNWRNFLCSPAQRTRARGWHLGGKLPFTGKCFLTNEAKPFKVGIIGAGPSALYCCKHLLKHERVKVDIFEKLPNPYGLIRYGVTPDHIHVKNTYRTFDLVFSSPNYRFFGNVHVGVDLKMEELRRHYNCVIFCCGASEVSIPIGQQDEDKAVSGGETNPRKQNGLFHARDLIYFYNNMYNDVRCRAVENYLKSFENFTTCIIIGNGNVSLDIARILVKSPNHLSKTDISSDYLKVMKQHKIKHIYIVGRRGFWQSSFTNAELRELISLENTK
;
A
#
# COMPACT_ATOMS: atom_id res chain seq x y z
N MET A 1 6.16 37.37 2.88
CA MET A 1 5.41 36.65 1.83
C MET A 1 4.44 35.67 2.51
N ASN A 2 3.13 35.83 2.32
CA ASN A 2 2.08 35.22 3.16
C ASN A 2 1.75 33.78 2.68
N TRP A 3 2.34 32.76 3.32
CA TRP A 3 2.25 31.33 2.94
C TRP A 3 0.83 30.74 2.88
N ARG A 4 -0.17 31.44 3.45
CA ARG A 4 -1.61 31.11 3.30
C ARG A 4 -2.08 31.13 1.84
N ASN A 5 -1.45 31.92 0.99
CA ASN A 5 -1.83 32.04 -0.43
C ASN A 5 -1.25 30.93 -1.32
N PHE A 6 -0.25 30.18 -0.83
CA PHE A 6 0.43 29.16 -1.62
C PHE A 6 -0.26 27.79 -1.55
N LEU A 7 -0.98 27.51 -0.45
CA LEU A 7 -1.57 26.19 -0.18
C LEU A 7 -3.05 26.06 -0.56
N CYS A 8 -3.75 27.15 -0.91
CA CYS A 8 -5.18 27.12 -1.23
C CYS A 8 -5.57 28.14 -2.30
N SER A 9 -6.08 27.66 -3.43
CA SER A 9 -6.69 28.54 -4.44
C SER A 9 -7.97 29.20 -3.89
N PRO A 10 -8.38 30.38 -4.40
CA PRO A 10 -9.64 31.01 -4.00
C PRO A 10 -10.86 30.08 -4.17
N ALA A 11 -10.84 29.21 -5.18
CA ALA A 11 -11.91 28.24 -5.45
C ALA A 11 -11.96 27.07 -4.43
N GLN A 12 -10.83 26.71 -3.82
CA GLN A 12 -10.80 25.70 -2.74
C GLN A 12 -11.38 26.24 -1.43
N ARG A 13 -11.36 27.57 -1.21
CA ARG A 13 -11.94 28.21 -0.02
C ARG A 13 -13.46 28.23 -0.05
N THR A 14 -14.08 28.27 -1.22
CA THR A 14 -15.54 28.25 -1.39
C THR A 14 -16.15 26.85 -1.33
N ARG A 15 -15.42 25.80 -1.71
CA ARG A 15 -15.89 24.40 -1.66
C ARG A 15 -15.79 23.71 -0.29
N ALA A 16 -15.03 24.27 0.65
CA ALA A 16 -14.88 23.71 2.01
C ALA A 16 -16.07 24.02 2.96
N ARG A 17 -17.19 24.55 2.46
CA ARG A 17 -18.43 24.79 3.24
C ARG A 17 -19.45 23.65 3.18
N GLY A 18 -19.03 22.43 2.83
CA GLY A 18 -19.96 21.37 2.44
C GLY A 18 -19.77 20.01 3.08
N TRP A 19 -19.13 19.86 4.25
CA TRP A 19 -19.08 18.60 4.99
C TRP A 19 -19.18 18.89 6.50
N HIS A 20 -20.40 19.09 7.00
CA HIS A 20 -20.69 19.06 8.42
C HIS A 20 -20.80 17.59 8.88
N LEU A 21 -19.68 17.02 9.32
CA LEU A 21 -19.70 15.95 10.31
C LEU A 21 -19.72 16.65 11.68
N GLY A 22 -20.77 16.37 12.47
CA GLY A 22 -21.08 16.99 13.76
C GLY A 22 -20.10 16.66 14.90
N GLY A 23 -18.81 16.92 14.69
CA GLY A 23 -17.78 16.94 15.74
C GLY A 23 -17.04 18.27 15.66
N LYS A 24 -17.00 19.02 16.78
CA LYS A 24 -16.12 20.19 16.91
C LYS A 24 -14.67 19.72 16.80
N LEU A 25 -14.09 19.74 15.59
CA LEU A 25 -12.64 19.67 15.41
C LEU A 25 -12.10 21.07 15.68
N PRO A 26 -11.44 21.33 16.82
CA PRO A 26 -10.80 22.62 17.05
C PRO A 26 -9.64 22.72 16.06
N PHE A 27 -9.80 23.51 15.01
CA PHE A 27 -8.68 23.96 14.19
C PHE A 27 -7.87 24.95 15.04
N THR A 28 -6.97 24.45 15.87
CA THR A 28 -6.00 25.29 16.58
C THR A 28 -5.00 25.84 15.55
N GLY A 29 -5.38 26.91 14.86
CA GLY A 29 -4.48 27.64 13.99
C GLY A 29 -3.42 28.34 14.84
N LYS A 30 -2.24 27.75 14.96
CA LYS A 30 -1.08 28.48 15.47
C LYS A 30 -0.77 29.62 14.48
N CYS A 31 -0.81 30.86 14.96
CA CYS A 31 -0.40 32.01 14.18
C CYS A 31 1.13 32.00 14.13
N PHE A 32 1.71 31.66 12.99
CA PHE A 32 3.16 31.58 12.83
C PHE A 32 3.72 32.97 12.53
N LEU A 33 4.24 33.65 13.55
CA LEU A 33 5.23 34.70 13.36
C LEU A 33 6.50 34.01 12.85
N THR A 34 6.81 34.19 11.56
CA THR A 34 8.06 33.67 10.99
C THR A 34 9.22 34.46 11.57
N ASN A 35 9.85 33.94 12.61
CA ASN A 35 11.19 34.35 12.97
C ASN A 35 12.11 33.81 11.86
N GLU A 36 12.62 34.70 10.99
CA GLU A 36 13.33 34.33 9.75
C GLU A 36 14.56 33.43 9.97
N ALA A 37 15.05 33.35 11.22
CA ALA A 37 16.22 32.57 11.61
C ALA A 37 16.00 31.05 11.75
N LYS A 38 14.76 30.55 11.89
CA LYS A 38 14.51 29.10 12.14
C LYS A 38 13.98 28.38 10.90
N PRO A 39 14.49 27.18 10.55
CA PRO A 39 13.98 26.41 9.43
C PRO A 39 12.54 25.95 9.68
N PHE A 40 11.75 25.89 8.62
CA PHE A 40 10.38 25.38 8.66
C PHE A 40 10.40 23.86 8.65
N LYS A 41 10.01 23.22 9.76
CA LYS A 41 10.07 21.77 9.94
C LYS A 41 8.74 21.13 9.57
N VAL A 42 8.79 20.15 8.67
CA VAL A 42 7.64 19.36 8.23
C VAL A 42 7.85 17.90 8.60
N GLY A 43 6.89 17.32 9.33
CA GLY A 43 6.82 15.89 9.58
C GLY A 43 5.88 15.23 8.57
N ILE A 44 6.30 14.17 7.91
CA ILE A 44 5.46 13.40 7.00
C ILE A 44 5.30 11.99 7.55
N ILE A 45 4.06 11.51 7.63
CA ILE A 45 3.72 10.19 8.17
C ILE A 45 3.47 9.22 7.00
N GLY A 46 4.28 8.18 6.89
CA GLY A 46 4.36 7.26 5.77
C GLY A 46 5.47 7.63 4.78
N ALA A 47 6.09 6.63 4.16
CA ALA A 47 7.18 6.78 3.19
C ALA A 47 6.84 6.21 1.80
N GLY A 48 5.55 6.16 1.46
CA GLY A 48 5.07 5.79 0.13
C GLY A 48 5.27 6.88 -0.93
N PRO A 49 4.76 6.68 -2.15
CA PRO A 49 4.91 7.63 -3.26
C PRO A 49 4.40 9.04 -2.94
N SER A 50 3.24 9.14 -2.28
CA SER A 50 2.65 10.43 -1.87
C SER A 50 3.59 11.22 -0.97
N ALA A 51 4.21 10.55 0.00
CA ALA A 51 5.19 11.16 0.91
C ALA A 51 6.45 11.62 0.18
N LEU A 52 7.00 10.76 -0.68
CA LEU A 52 8.25 11.06 -1.40
C LEU A 52 8.08 12.16 -2.44
N TYR A 53 6.94 12.21 -3.15
CA TYR A 53 6.63 13.34 -4.03
C TYR A 53 6.39 14.64 -3.25
N CYS A 54 5.68 14.57 -2.12
CA CYS A 54 5.49 15.72 -1.25
C CYS A 54 6.84 16.26 -0.74
N CYS A 55 7.70 15.37 -0.23
CA CYS A 55 9.05 15.69 0.22
C CYS A 55 9.88 16.30 -0.92
N LYS A 56 9.91 15.67 -2.10
CA LYS A 56 10.59 16.20 -3.29
C LYS A 56 10.14 17.62 -3.65
N HIS A 57 8.86 17.93 -3.52
CA HIS A 57 8.34 19.27 -3.76
C HIS A 57 8.79 20.27 -2.68
N LEU A 58 8.67 19.88 -1.40
CA LEU A 58 9.03 20.72 -0.26
C LEU A 58 10.53 21.07 -0.22
N LEU A 59 11.39 20.11 -0.57
CA LEU A 59 12.84 20.28 -0.57
C LEU A 59 13.38 21.23 -1.66
N LYS A 60 12.52 21.71 -2.57
CA LYS A 60 12.86 22.83 -3.45
C LYS A 60 13.08 24.14 -2.70
N HIS A 61 12.66 24.21 -1.44
CA HIS A 61 12.82 25.37 -0.58
C HIS A 61 13.91 25.11 0.48
N GLU A 62 15.00 25.86 0.42
CA GLU A 62 16.20 25.64 1.26
C GLU A 62 15.93 25.74 2.77
N ARG A 63 14.92 26.53 3.17
CA ARG A 63 14.55 26.71 4.58
C ARG A 63 13.65 25.59 5.12
N VAL A 64 13.19 24.67 4.28
CA VAL A 64 12.30 23.58 4.69
C VAL A 64 13.14 22.36 5.04
N LYS A 65 12.93 21.83 6.25
CA LYS A 65 13.47 20.54 6.68
C LYS A 65 12.35 19.53 6.79
N VAL A 66 12.55 18.35 6.22
CA VAL A 66 11.54 17.30 6.15
C VAL A 66 12.02 16.05 6.88
N ASP A 67 11.21 15.59 7.82
CA ASP A 67 11.40 14.30 8.47
C ASP A 67 10.26 13.36 8.04
N ILE A 68 10.60 12.19 7.51
CA ILE A 68 9.64 11.14 7.17
C ILE A 68 9.65 10.07 8.26
N PHE A 69 8.47 9.74 8.79
CA PHE A 69 8.25 8.67 9.74
C PHE A 69 7.53 7.51 9.05
N GLU A 70 8.08 6.30 9.14
CA GLU A 70 7.52 5.11 8.50
C GLU A 70 7.46 3.97 9.51
N LYS A 71 6.33 3.25 9.53
CA LYS A 71 6.16 2.09 10.43
C LYS A 71 7.06 0.93 10.02
N LEU A 72 7.39 0.83 8.73
CA LEU A 72 8.29 -0.19 8.18
C LEU A 72 9.76 0.27 8.23
N PRO A 73 10.71 -0.67 8.16
CA PRO A 73 12.13 -0.31 8.13
C PRO A 73 12.56 0.30 6.79
N ASN A 74 11.82 0.03 5.70
CA ASN A 74 12.17 0.49 4.36
C ASN A 74 11.13 1.48 3.81
N PRO A 75 11.56 2.50 3.05
CA PRO A 75 10.66 3.44 2.38
C PRO A 75 9.99 2.81 1.15
N TYR A 76 9.37 3.65 0.33
CA TYR A 76 8.72 3.38 -0.98
C TYR A 76 7.30 2.81 -0.90
N GLY A 77 6.88 2.25 0.23
CA GLY A 77 5.53 1.73 0.42
C GLY A 77 5.13 0.77 -0.71
N LEU A 78 4.00 1.02 -1.38
CA LEU A 78 3.49 0.15 -2.44
C LEU A 78 4.35 0.09 -3.71
N ILE A 79 5.31 1.00 -3.92
CA ILE A 79 6.31 0.78 -5.00
C ILE A 79 7.11 -0.49 -4.73
N ARG A 80 7.45 -0.75 -3.45
CA ARG A 80 8.19 -1.93 -3.03
C ARG A 80 7.26 -3.12 -2.78
N TYR A 81 6.19 -2.90 -2.01
CA TYR A 81 5.35 -3.98 -1.47
C TYR A 81 4.05 -4.22 -2.26
N GLY A 82 3.72 -3.39 -3.24
CA GLY A 82 2.48 -3.47 -4.02
C GLY A 82 2.72 -3.84 -5.47
N VAL A 83 3.53 -3.05 -6.17
CA VAL A 83 3.89 -3.28 -7.58
C VAL A 83 4.44 -4.69 -7.73
N THR A 84 3.95 -5.39 -8.74
CA THR A 84 4.30 -6.78 -9.01
C THR A 84 5.79 -6.92 -9.41
N PRO A 85 6.45 -8.04 -9.05
CA PRO A 85 7.88 -8.25 -9.32
C PRO A 85 8.29 -8.18 -10.80
N ASP A 86 7.38 -8.52 -11.70
CA ASP A 86 7.61 -8.48 -13.13
C ASP A 86 7.44 -7.08 -13.75
N HIS A 87 6.87 -6.11 -13.00
CA HIS A 87 6.77 -4.71 -13.39
C HIS A 87 7.98 -3.87 -12.93
N ILE A 88 9.18 -4.31 -13.31
CA ILE A 88 10.44 -3.65 -12.94
C ILE A 88 10.47 -2.19 -13.39
N HIS A 89 9.93 -1.87 -14.56
CA HIS A 89 9.86 -0.50 -15.07
C HIS A 89 9.06 0.43 -14.15
N VAL A 90 7.96 -0.05 -13.57
CA VAL A 90 7.17 0.72 -12.61
C VAL A 90 7.95 0.89 -11.31
N LYS A 91 8.62 -0.17 -10.82
CA LYS A 91 9.46 -0.11 -9.61
C LYS A 91 10.60 0.91 -9.77
N ASN A 92 11.22 1.01 -10.95
CA ASN A 92 12.29 1.98 -11.26
C ASN A 92 11.90 3.45 -11.03
N THR A 93 10.62 3.75 -10.82
CA THR A 93 10.15 5.06 -10.34
C THR A 93 10.86 5.51 -9.05
N TYR A 94 11.41 4.57 -8.25
CA TYR A 94 12.20 4.91 -7.05
C TYR A 94 13.34 5.89 -7.33
N ARG A 95 13.98 5.81 -8.52
CA ARG A 95 15.09 6.68 -8.96
C ARG A 95 14.69 8.16 -9.01
N THR A 96 13.40 8.44 -9.18
CA THR A 96 12.84 9.80 -9.15
C THR A 96 13.09 10.49 -7.81
N PHE A 97 13.36 9.72 -6.74
CA PHE A 97 13.54 10.20 -5.38
C PHE A 97 15.01 10.23 -4.93
N ASP A 98 15.98 9.93 -5.80
CA ASP A 98 17.41 9.96 -5.45
C ASP A 98 17.81 11.34 -4.90
N LEU A 99 17.29 12.42 -5.50
CA LEU A 99 17.51 13.80 -5.04
C LEU A 99 16.94 14.08 -3.64
N VAL A 100 15.91 13.33 -3.22
CA VAL A 100 15.35 13.45 -1.86
C VAL A 100 16.34 12.86 -0.87
N PHE A 101 16.83 11.65 -1.13
CA PHE A 101 17.74 10.95 -0.22
C PHE A 101 19.11 11.60 -0.09
N SER A 102 19.57 12.29 -1.14
CA SER A 102 20.82 13.05 -1.12
C SER A 102 20.70 14.42 -0.44
N SER A 103 19.49 14.85 -0.05
CA SER A 103 19.30 16.18 0.53
C SER A 103 19.73 16.23 2.01
N PRO A 104 20.54 17.21 2.44
CA PRO A 104 20.88 17.39 3.86
C PRO A 104 19.68 17.87 4.71
N ASN A 105 18.60 18.31 4.05
CA ASN A 105 17.37 18.77 4.70
C ASN A 105 16.33 17.65 4.84
N TYR A 106 16.68 16.42 4.48
CA TYR A 106 15.84 15.24 4.60
C TYR A 106 16.36 14.30 5.70
N ARG A 107 15.45 13.74 6.51
CA ARG A 107 15.74 12.62 7.40
C ARG A 107 14.66 11.56 7.33
N PHE A 108 15.08 10.31 7.47
CA PHE A 108 14.20 9.13 7.48
C PHE A 108 14.22 8.45 8.84
N PHE A 109 13.05 8.17 9.37
CA PHE A 109 12.83 7.44 10.62
C PHE A 109 11.93 6.23 10.32
N GLY A 110 12.52 5.11 9.95
CA GLY A 110 11.84 3.82 9.79
C GLY A 110 11.60 3.14 11.14
N ASN A 111 10.75 2.11 11.17
CA ASN A 111 10.30 1.44 12.39
C ASN A 111 9.68 2.38 13.44
N VAL A 112 9.01 3.44 12.98
CA VAL A 112 8.28 4.39 13.84
C VAL A 112 6.81 4.40 13.45
N HIS A 113 5.99 3.72 14.23
CA HIS A 113 4.55 3.69 14.05
C HIS A 113 3.89 4.86 14.78
N VAL A 114 3.70 5.96 14.06
CA VAL A 114 2.99 7.14 14.58
C VAL A 114 1.55 6.79 15.00
N GLY A 115 1.16 7.17 16.20
CA GLY A 115 -0.08 6.77 16.89
C GLY A 115 0.16 5.68 17.93
N VAL A 116 1.16 4.82 17.73
CA VAL A 116 1.56 3.75 18.65
C VAL A 116 2.82 4.15 19.40
N ASP A 117 3.96 4.24 18.70
CA ASP A 117 5.29 4.50 19.26
C ASP A 117 5.51 6.00 19.54
N LEU A 118 4.95 6.85 18.68
CA LEU A 118 5.06 8.32 18.79
C LEU A 118 3.66 8.93 18.74
N LYS A 119 3.29 9.73 19.74
CA LYS A 119 1.95 10.32 19.81
C LYS A 119 1.84 11.57 18.94
N MET A 120 0.64 11.84 18.43
CA MET A 120 0.39 12.97 17.54
C MET A 120 0.65 14.32 18.24
N GLU A 121 0.41 14.39 19.54
CA GLU A 121 0.64 15.56 20.38
C GLU A 121 2.12 15.95 20.40
N GLU A 122 3.00 14.96 20.40
CA GLU A 122 4.46 15.16 20.38
C GLU A 122 4.91 15.71 19.03
N LEU A 123 4.40 15.15 17.94
CA LEU A 123 4.67 15.68 16.59
C LEU A 123 4.21 17.14 16.45
N ARG A 124 3.02 17.49 16.97
CA ARG A 124 2.47 18.86 16.91
C ARG A 124 3.26 19.90 17.72
N ARG A 125 4.09 19.46 18.67
CA ARG A 125 5.00 20.32 19.44
C ARG A 125 6.31 20.60 18.68
N HIS A 126 6.81 19.62 17.92
CA HIS A 126 8.13 19.69 17.29
C HIS A 126 8.12 20.14 15.83
N TYR A 127 6.99 20.01 15.13
CA TYR A 127 6.85 20.34 13.72
C TYR A 127 5.92 21.53 13.49
N ASN A 128 6.23 22.34 12.48
CA ASN A 128 5.36 23.42 12.03
C ASN A 128 4.14 22.88 11.28
N CYS A 129 4.31 21.78 10.55
CA CYS A 129 3.28 21.10 9.80
C CYS A 129 3.49 19.59 9.87
N VAL A 130 2.39 18.83 9.94
CA VAL A 130 2.41 17.36 9.84
C VAL A 130 1.50 16.94 8.69
N ILE A 131 2.00 16.10 7.79
CA ILE A 131 1.31 15.65 6.58
C ILE A 131 1.10 14.14 6.66
N PHE A 132 -0.14 13.69 6.49
CA PHE A 132 -0.49 12.27 6.44
C PHE A 132 -0.34 11.72 5.02
N CYS A 133 0.53 10.72 4.88
CA CYS A 133 0.81 9.99 3.64
C CYS A 133 0.83 8.47 3.90
N CYS A 134 0.00 8.00 4.83
CA CYS A 134 -0.05 6.62 5.34
C CYS A 134 -0.70 5.60 4.38
N GLY A 135 -1.30 6.06 3.28
CA GLY A 135 -2.05 5.19 2.36
C GLY A 135 -3.28 4.56 3.01
N ALA A 136 -3.77 3.47 2.42
CA ALA A 136 -4.94 2.73 2.89
C ALA A 136 -4.53 1.32 3.33
N SER A 137 -4.07 1.18 4.58
CA SER A 137 -3.52 -0.08 5.13
C SER A 137 -4.57 -1.08 5.59
N GLU A 138 -5.71 -0.60 6.08
CA GLU A 138 -6.79 -1.46 6.53
C GLU A 138 -7.45 -2.15 5.35
N VAL A 139 -7.84 -3.40 5.58
CA VAL A 139 -8.45 -4.28 4.61
C VAL A 139 -9.66 -4.91 5.26
N SER A 140 -10.81 -4.83 4.60
CA SER A 140 -11.99 -5.62 4.95
C SER A 140 -12.32 -6.59 3.83
N ILE A 141 -12.62 -7.84 4.19
CA ILE A 141 -13.19 -8.81 3.27
C ILE A 141 -14.70 -8.76 3.49
N PRO A 142 -15.49 -8.20 2.55
CA PRO A 142 -16.93 -8.06 2.74
C PRO A 142 -17.68 -9.40 2.68
N ILE A 143 -17.03 -10.48 2.22
CA ILE A 143 -17.61 -11.81 2.07
C ILE A 143 -17.13 -12.67 3.25
N GLY A 144 -18.06 -13.14 4.08
CA GLY A 144 -17.79 -14.11 5.16
C GLY A 144 -17.81 -13.55 6.60
N GLN A 145 -17.84 -12.22 6.80
CA GLN A 145 -17.90 -11.67 8.17
C GLN A 145 -19.23 -11.91 8.89
N GLN A 146 -20.36 -12.10 8.18
CA GLN A 146 -21.67 -12.27 8.82
C GLN A 146 -21.96 -13.72 9.28
N ASP A 147 -21.32 -14.73 8.69
CA ASP A 147 -21.56 -16.14 9.05
C ASP A 147 -20.61 -16.62 10.16
N GLU A 148 -19.40 -16.05 10.28
CA GLU A 148 -18.48 -16.40 11.37
C GLU A 148 -18.93 -15.83 12.72
N ASP A 149 -19.51 -14.62 12.77
CA ASP A 149 -20.02 -14.02 14.02
C ASP A 149 -21.24 -14.77 14.60
N LYS A 150 -21.95 -15.57 13.80
CA LYS A 150 -23.04 -16.45 14.26
C LYS A 150 -22.60 -17.88 14.60
N ALA A 151 -21.39 -18.28 14.23
CA ALA A 151 -20.84 -19.60 14.53
C ALA A 151 -20.08 -19.65 15.89
N VAL A 152 -19.90 -18.51 16.57
CA VAL A 152 -19.20 -18.43 17.86
C VAL A 152 -20.06 -18.93 19.04
N SER A 153 -21.30 -19.35 18.81
CA SER A 153 -22.17 -19.95 19.83
C SER A 153 -22.44 -21.44 19.55
N GLY A 154 -21.43 -22.30 19.70
CA GLY A 154 -21.64 -23.73 19.92
C GLY A 154 -20.58 -24.68 19.33
N GLY A 155 -19.78 -25.30 20.20
CA GLY A 155 -19.29 -26.67 20.02
C GLY A 155 -17.93 -26.90 19.37
N GLU A 156 -16.98 -27.38 20.20
CA GLU A 156 -15.81 -28.24 19.92
C GLU A 156 -14.71 -27.79 18.93
N THR A 157 -13.49 -27.79 19.47
CA THR A 157 -12.23 -27.43 18.81
C THR A 157 -11.76 -28.50 17.82
N ASN A 158 -12.30 -28.48 16.61
CA ASN A 158 -11.55 -28.98 15.46
C ASN A 158 -10.44 -27.97 15.11
N PRO A 159 -9.22 -28.40 14.72
CA PRO A 159 -8.19 -27.49 14.24
C PRO A 159 -8.78 -26.71 13.06
N ARG A 160 -8.99 -25.41 13.27
CA ARG A 160 -9.73 -24.51 12.39
C ARG A 160 -9.28 -24.73 10.94
N LYS A 161 -10.13 -25.33 10.12
CA LYS A 161 -9.93 -25.47 8.68
C LYS A 161 -9.79 -24.05 8.14
N GLN A 162 -8.56 -23.66 7.81
CA GLN A 162 -8.28 -22.29 7.40
C GLN A 162 -9.00 -22.04 6.07
N ASN A 163 -9.96 -21.12 6.06
CA ASN A 163 -10.71 -20.81 4.85
C ASN A 163 -9.74 -20.27 3.79
N GLY A 164 -9.74 -20.86 2.59
CA GLY A 164 -8.89 -20.48 1.46
C GLY A 164 -9.22 -19.11 0.84
N LEU A 165 -9.84 -18.23 1.62
CA LEU A 165 -10.26 -16.90 1.26
C LEU A 165 -9.25 -15.90 1.81
N PHE A 166 -8.54 -15.22 0.91
CA PHE A 166 -7.56 -14.21 1.26
C PHE A 166 -7.90 -12.92 0.55
N HIS A 167 -7.62 -11.79 1.20
CA HIS A 167 -7.63 -10.54 0.48
C HIS A 167 -6.43 -10.48 -0.46
N ALA A 168 -6.62 -9.91 -1.66
CA ALA A 168 -5.61 -9.80 -2.70
C ALA A 168 -4.24 -9.31 -2.16
N ARG A 169 -4.27 -8.27 -1.32
CA ARG A 169 -3.07 -7.68 -0.71
C ARG A 169 -2.21 -8.67 0.07
N ASP A 170 -2.80 -9.72 0.65
CA ASP A 170 -2.12 -10.69 1.51
C ASP A 170 -1.18 -11.53 0.65
N LEU A 171 -1.69 -12.00 -0.49
CA LEU A 171 -0.91 -12.69 -1.51
C LEU A 171 0.15 -11.76 -2.12
N ILE A 172 -0.22 -10.51 -2.40
CA ILE A 172 0.71 -9.50 -2.95
C ILE A 172 1.89 -9.27 -2.01
N TYR A 173 1.61 -9.10 -0.73
CA TYR A 173 2.63 -8.92 0.30
C TYR A 173 3.50 -10.17 0.45
N PHE A 174 2.92 -11.36 0.32
CA PHE A 174 3.67 -12.60 0.36
C PHE A 174 4.67 -12.69 -0.80
N TYR A 175 4.24 -12.49 -2.04
CA TYR A 175 5.17 -12.55 -3.17
C TYR A 175 6.13 -11.36 -3.25
N ASN A 176 5.82 -10.21 -2.65
CA ASN A 176 6.70 -9.02 -2.59
C ASN A 176 7.60 -8.96 -1.34
N ASN A 177 7.78 -10.06 -0.60
CA ASN A 177 8.65 -10.13 0.59
C ASN A 177 8.31 -9.08 1.66
N MET A 178 7.01 -8.86 1.93
CA MET A 178 6.60 -8.01 3.04
C MET A 178 7.04 -8.64 4.37
N TYR A 179 7.87 -7.91 5.12
CA TYR A 179 8.58 -8.41 6.29
C TYR A 179 7.63 -8.76 7.44
N ASN A 180 7.71 -10.01 7.94
CA ASN A 180 7.07 -10.48 9.17
C ASN A 180 5.56 -10.16 9.31
N ASP A 181 4.87 -9.93 8.20
CA ASP A 181 3.43 -9.69 8.23
C ASP A 181 2.70 -11.02 8.48
N VAL A 182 1.91 -11.05 9.55
CA VAL A 182 1.10 -12.22 9.95
C VAL A 182 0.18 -12.67 8.81
N ARG A 183 -0.29 -11.74 7.97
CA ARG A 183 -1.13 -12.02 6.81
C ARG A 183 -0.38 -12.85 5.75
N CYS A 184 0.90 -12.57 5.52
CA CYS A 184 1.72 -13.36 4.60
C CYS A 184 1.86 -14.81 5.08
N ARG A 185 2.09 -14.99 6.39
CA ARG A 185 2.22 -16.33 6.99
C ARG A 185 0.93 -17.13 6.87
N ALA A 186 -0.24 -16.48 6.98
CA ALA A 186 -1.52 -17.15 6.79
C ALA A 186 -1.69 -17.70 5.37
N VAL A 187 -1.33 -16.91 4.35
CA VAL A 187 -1.34 -17.35 2.94
C VAL A 187 -0.33 -18.48 2.72
N GLU A 188 0.89 -18.32 3.21
CA GLU A 188 1.96 -19.32 3.10
C GLU A 188 1.55 -20.66 3.72
N ASN A 189 1.04 -20.65 4.96
CA ASN A 189 0.61 -21.85 5.67
C ASN A 189 -0.53 -22.57 4.94
N TYR A 190 -1.52 -21.81 4.45
CA TYR A 190 -2.62 -22.39 3.68
C TYR A 190 -2.11 -23.06 2.40
N LEU A 191 -1.27 -22.38 1.62
CA LEU A 191 -0.72 -22.96 0.40
C LEU A 191 0.15 -24.20 0.68
N LYS A 192 0.91 -24.23 1.78
CA LYS A 192 1.67 -25.42 2.20
C LYS A 192 0.81 -26.58 2.70
N SER A 193 -0.44 -26.34 3.08
CA SER A 193 -1.32 -27.37 3.66
C SER A 193 -1.94 -28.31 2.64
N PHE A 194 -1.82 -28.00 1.35
CA PHE A 194 -2.32 -28.82 0.24
C PHE A 194 -1.31 -28.87 -0.90
N GLU A 195 -1.46 -29.82 -1.82
CA GLU A 195 -0.67 -29.88 -3.05
C GLU A 195 -1.59 -29.85 -4.27
N ASN A 196 -1.03 -29.57 -5.45
CA ASN A 196 -1.76 -29.65 -6.73
C ASN A 196 -2.99 -28.73 -6.84
N PHE A 197 -2.93 -27.53 -6.26
CA PHE A 197 -3.96 -26.52 -6.47
C PHE A 197 -4.12 -26.21 -7.96
N THR A 198 -5.33 -26.41 -8.50
CA THR A 198 -5.60 -26.28 -9.95
C THR A 198 -6.38 -25.03 -10.31
N THR A 199 -7.15 -24.45 -9.38
CA THR A 199 -8.16 -23.46 -9.71
C THR A 199 -8.15 -22.29 -8.74
N CYS A 200 -7.85 -21.08 -9.23
CA CYS A 200 -7.93 -19.84 -8.46
C CYS A 200 -9.16 -19.01 -8.88
N ILE A 201 -9.85 -18.42 -7.91
CA ILE A 201 -10.94 -17.46 -8.16
C ILE A 201 -10.54 -16.11 -7.56
N ILE A 202 -10.51 -15.08 -8.39
CA ILE A 202 -10.17 -13.71 -8.02
C ILE A 202 -11.45 -12.86 -8.15
N ILE A 203 -11.87 -12.25 -7.05
CA ILE A 203 -13.04 -11.37 -7.02
C ILE A 203 -12.58 -9.93 -7.18
N GLY A 204 -13.07 -9.26 -8.22
CA GLY A 204 -12.69 -7.90 -8.59
C GLY A 204 -12.16 -7.83 -10.01
N ASN A 205 -12.47 -6.74 -10.71
CA ASN A 205 -12.15 -6.56 -12.12
C ASN A 205 -11.34 -5.27 -12.33
N GLY A 206 -10.08 -5.29 -11.88
CA GLY A 206 -9.16 -4.15 -11.89
C GLY A 206 -7.71 -4.58 -12.10
N ASN A 207 -6.76 -3.64 -12.15
CA ASN A 207 -5.36 -3.99 -12.43
C ASN A 207 -4.78 -5.00 -11.42
N VAL A 208 -5.16 -4.88 -10.15
CA VAL A 208 -4.69 -5.82 -9.11
C VAL A 208 -5.12 -7.27 -9.39
N SER A 209 -6.33 -7.50 -9.92
CA SER A 209 -6.76 -8.85 -10.26
C SER A 209 -5.99 -9.41 -11.46
N LEU A 210 -5.71 -8.56 -12.46
CA LEU A 210 -4.90 -8.96 -13.63
C LEU A 210 -3.46 -9.26 -13.22
N ASP A 211 -2.89 -8.45 -12.33
CA ASP A 211 -1.55 -8.64 -11.76
C ASP A 211 -1.42 -9.98 -11.03
N ILE A 212 -2.39 -10.32 -10.17
CA ILE A 212 -2.40 -11.61 -9.48
C ILE A 212 -2.51 -12.76 -10.48
N ALA A 213 -3.42 -12.67 -11.44
CA ALA A 213 -3.57 -13.71 -12.47
C ALA A 213 -2.27 -13.89 -13.26
N ARG A 214 -1.61 -12.80 -13.65
CA ARG A 214 -0.34 -12.82 -14.37
C ARG A 214 0.78 -13.48 -13.57
N ILE A 215 0.92 -13.15 -12.28
CA ILE A 215 1.93 -13.77 -11.41
C ILE A 215 1.66 -15.26 -11.22
N LEU A 216 0.41 -15.67 -11.06
CA LEU A 216 0.05 -17.09 -10.90
C LEU A 216 0.28 -17.93 -12.16
N VAL A 217 0.20 -17.33 -13.35
CA VAL A 217 0.43 -18.00 -14.64
C VAL A 217 1.92 -18.08 -14.99
N LYS A 218 2.71 -17.05 -14.65
CA LYS A 218 4.11 -16.97 -15.07
C LYS A 218 4.93 -18.14 -14.49
N SER A 219 5.84 -18.67 -15.31
CA SER A 219 6.67 -19.79 -14.89
C SER A 219 7.58 -19.41 -13.71
N PRO A 220 7.81 -20.32 -12.75
CA PRO A 220 8.73 -20.06 -11.64
C PRO A 220 10.14 -19.66 -12.09
N ASN A 221 10.59 -20.15 -13.26
CA ASN A 221 11.90 -19.82 -13.84
C ASN A 221 11.99 -18.39 -14.38
N HIS A 222 10.89 -17.81 -14.86
CA HIS A 222 10.85 -16.40 -15.23
C HIS A 222 10.78 -15.52 -13.99
N LEU A 223 9.93 -15.88 -13.03
CA LEU A 223 9.77 -15.13 -11.79
C LEU A 223 11.04 -15.16 -10.92
N SER A 224 11.83 -16.23 -10.92
CA SER A 224 13.09 -16.31 -10.16
C SER A 224 14.16 -15.30 -10.58
N LYS A 225 13.99 -14.63 -11.73
CA LYS A 225 14.87 -13.54 -12.19
C LYS A 225 14.44 -12.15 -11.68
N THR A 226 13.34 -12.08 -10.94
CA THR A 226 12.75 -10.84 -10.39
C THR A 226 13.02 -10.74 -8.88
N ASP A 227 12.50 -9.68 -8.24
CA ASP A 227 12.60 -9.48 -6.78
C ASP A 227 11.53 -10.24 -5.96
N ILE A 228 10.87 -11.22 -6.58
CA ILE A 228 9.82 -12.05 -5.95
C ILE A 228 10.37 -12.87 -4.76
N SER A 229 9.48 -13.19 -3.81
CA SER A 229 9.81 -14.02 -2.66
C SER A 229 10.27 -15.43 -3.05
N SER A 230 11.42 -15.84 -2.49
CA SER A 230 11.91 -17.21 -2.65
C SER A 230 10.99 -18.22 -1.98
N ASP A 231 10.31 -17.84 -0.89
CA ASP A 231 9.38 -18.71 -0.18
C ASP A 231 8.08 -18.87 -0.97
N TYR A 232 7.60 -17.80 -1.59
CA TYR A 232 6.52 -17.88 -2.56
C TYR A 232 6.86 -18.86 -3.69
N LEU A 233 8.05 -18.75 -4.30
CA LEU A 233 8.45 -19.66 -5.38
C LEU A 233 8.55 -21.13 -4.92
N LYS A 234 9.04 -21.39 -3.71
CA LYS A 234 9.12 -22.76 -3.16
C LYS A 234 7.73 -23.38 -3.03
N VAL A 235 6.79 -22.62 -2.48
CA VAL A 235 5.41 -23.07 -2.29
C VAL A 235 4.70 -23.26 -3.63
N MET A 236 4.81 -22.30 -4.54
CA MET A 236 4.12 -22.36 -5.83
C MET A 236 4.60 -23.50 -6.74
N LYS A 237 5.83 -24.00 -6.57
CA LYS A 237 6.33 -25.19 -7.30
C LYS A 237 5.54 -26.47 -6.99
N GLN A 238 4.82 -26.53 -5.86
CA GLN A 238 4.00 -27.66 -5.44
C GLN A 238 2.60 -27.65 -6.06
N HIS A 239 2.27 -26.60 -6.83
CA HIS A 239 0.93 -26.39 -7.39
C HIS A 239 0.95 -26.38 -8.92
N LYS A 240 -0.18 -26.75 -9.52
CA LYS A 240 -0.37 -26.82 -10.97
C LYS A 240 -1.64 -26.07 -11.34
N ILE A 241 -1.59 -24.75 -11.26
CA ILE A 241 -2.72 -23.88 -11.58
C ILE A 241 -3.05 -24.04 -13.07
N LYS A 242 -4.27 -24.46 -13.37
CA LYS A 242 -4.82 -24.65 -14.71
C LYS A 242 -5.90 -23.61 -15.05
N HIS A 243 -6.65 -23.17 -14.04
CA HIS A 243 -7.79 -22.28 -14.23
C HIS A 243 -7.69 -21.09 -13.28
N ILE A 244 -7.83 -19.89 -13.84
CA ILE A 244 -7.94 -18.65 -13.07
C ILE A 244 -9.20 -17.94 -13.54
N TYR A 245 -10.14 -17.75 -12.63
CA TYR A 245 -11.39 -17.04 -12.89
C TYR A 245 -11.32 -15.65 -12.27
N ILE A 246 -11.48 -14.61 -13.09
CA ILE A 246 -11.62 -13.23 -12.62
C ILE A 246 -13.10 -12.86 -12.67
N VAL A 247 -13.70 -12.65 -11.50
CA VAL A 247 -15.14 -12.41 -11.35
C VAL A 247 -15.39 -10.94 -11.05
N GLY A 248 -16.01 -10.25 -12.00
CA GLY A 248 -16.51 -8.89 -11.82
C GLY A 248 -17.99 -8.88 -11.47
N ARG A 249 -18.39 -8.04 -10.52
CA ARG A 249 -19.82 -7.80 -10.21
C ARG A 249 -20.61 -7.07 -11.32
N ARG A 250 -19.91 -6.49 -12.29
CA ARG A 250 -20.45 -5.70 -13.42
C ARG A 250 -19.74 -6.11 -14.71
N GLY A 251 -20.25 -5.65 -15.84
CA GLY A 251 -19.72 -5.97 -17.16
C GLY A 251 -18.38 -5.28 -17.50
N PHE A 252 -17.86 -5.63 -18.68
CA PHE A 252 -16.58 -5.15 -19.21
C PHE A 252 -16.46 -3.62 -19.20
N TRP A 253 -17.52 -2.91 -19.58
CA TRP A 253 -17.54 -1.44 -19.63
C TRP A 253 -17.38 -0.75 -18.27
N GLN A 254 -17.61 -1.47 -17.17
CA GLN A 254 -17.44 -0.94 -15.80
C GLN A 254 -16.17 -1.46 -15.12
N SER A 255 -15.30 -2.11 -15.88
CA SER A 255 -14.00 -2.60 -15.39
C SER A 255 -13.10 -1.43 -15.02
N SER A 256 -12.26 -1.65 -14.01
CA SER A 256 -11.28 -0.67 -13.53
C SER A 256 -9.85 -0.99 -13.97
N PHE A 257 -9.67 -2.03 -14.78
CA PHE A 257 -8.38 -2.31 -15.37
C PHE A 257 -8.09 -1.38 -16.55
N THR A 258 -6.82 -1.19 -16.85
CA THR A 258 -6.35 -0.41 -17.99
C THR A 258 -5.93 -1.32 -19.15
N ASN A 259 -5.91 -0.75 -20.36
CA ASN A 259 -5.65 -1.52 -21.59
C ASN A 259 -4.24 -2.13 -21.65
N ALA A 260 -3.25 -1.52 -20.99
CA ALA A 260 -1.88 -2.04 -20.98
C ALA A 260 -1.81 -3.37 -20.23
N GLU A 261 -2.38 -3.42 -19.02
CA GLU A 261 -2.40 -4.57 -18.13
C GLU A 261 -3.25 -5.71 -18.71
N LEU A 262 -4.38 -5.37 -19.36
CA LEU A 262 -5.16 -6.37 -20.08
C LEU A 262 -4.38 -6.98 -21.26
N ARG A 263 -3.69 -6.15 -22.05
CA ARG A 263 -2.88 -6.61 -23.18
C ARG A 263 -1.77 -7.54 -22.72
N GLU A 264 -1.08 -7.19 -21.64
CA GLU A 264 -0.05 -8.05 -21.05
C GLU A 264 -0.58 -9.42 -20.65
N LEU A 265 -1.77 -9.46 -20.02
CA LEU A 265 -2.39 -10.73 -19.62
C LEU A 265 -2.73 -11.61 -20.83
N ILE A 266 -3.29 -11.01 -21.90
CA ILE A 266 -3.63 -11.73 -23.14
C ILE A 266 -2.38 -12.21 -23.88
N SER A 267 -1.26 -11.49 -23.75
CA SER A 267 0.01 -11.85 -24.40
C SER A 267 0.79 -12.97 -23.70
N LEU A 268 0.28 -13.52 -22.59
CA LEU A 268 0.97 -14.59 -21.88
C LEU A 268 1.03 -15.87 -22.72
N GLU A 269 2.23 -16.41 -22.82
CA GLU A 269 2.45 -17.72 -23.43
C GLU A 269 1.86 -18.81 -22.53
N ASN A 270 1.34 -19.88 -23.14
CA ASN A 270 0.75 -21.04 -22.44
C ASN A 270 -0.57 -20.77 -21.69
N THR A 271 -1.28 -19.69 -22.00
CA THR A 271 -2.68 -19.48 -21.60
C THR A 271 -3.61 -19.62 -22.80
N LYS A 272 -4.80 -20.19 -22.58
CA LYS A 272 -5.87 -20.29 -23.58
C LYS A 272 -7.11 -19.58 -23.07
#